data_AF-A0A0A7GFU7-F1
#
_entry.id   AF-A0A0A7GFU7-F1
#
_cell.length_a   1.000
_cell.length_b   1.000
_cell.length_c   1.000
_cell.angle_alpha   90.00
_cell.angle_beta   90.00
_cell.angle_gamma   90.00
#
_symmetry.space_group_name_H-M   'P 1'
#
loop_
_entity.id
_entity.type
_entity.pdbx_description
1 polymer ?
#
loop_
_entity_poly.entity_id
_entity_poly.type
_entity_poly.pdbx_seq_one_letter_code
_entity_poly.pdbx_strand_id
1 'polypeptide(L)'
;MEKGYSEDFVERVCHCIEAHSFSGGIRPKTLEAKILSDADKLDAMGLIGVARAFMYSGERGRDIKSTLKHFEEKLLNLRDLMYTNTARKIAEMRHKKLESFYLEILSELDMGDVDDS
;
A
#
# COMPACT_ATOMS: atom_id res chain seq x y z
N MET A 1 -8.13 7.19 33.14
CA MET A 1 -8.48 7.40 31.72
C MET A 1 -9.99 7.22 31.54
N GLU A 2 -10.64 8.10 30.77
CA GLU A 2 -12.10 8.30 30.68
C GLU A 2 -12.93 7.10 30.16
N LYS A 3 -12.28 6.05 29.63
CA LYS A 3 -12.93 4.83 29.11
C LYS A 3 -12.61 3.53 29.85
N GLY A 4 -11.84 3.57 30.94
CA GLY A 4 -11.61 2.39 31.80
C GLY A 4 -10.72 1.27 31.21
N TYR A 5 -9.97 1.52 30.14
CA TYR A 5 -9.00 0.53 29.63
C TYR A 5 -7.77 0.44 30.53
N SER A 6 -7.16 -0.74 30.61
CA SER A 6 -5.87 -0.93 31.30
C SER A 6 -4.74 -0.21 30.57
N GLU A 7 -3.70 0.18 31.31
CA GLU A 7 -2.51 0.82 30.73
C GLU A 7 -1.83 -0.10 29.70
N ASP A 8 -1.68 -1.39 29.99
CA ASP A 8 -1.16 -2.40 29.06
C ASP A 8 -1.93 -2.45 27.73
N PHE A 9 -3.27 -2.38 27.78
CA PHE A 9 -4.07 -2.37 26.56
C PHE A 9 -3.80 -1.12 25.72
N VAL A 10 -3.72 0.04 26.37
CA VAL A 10 -3.43 1.32 25.70
C VAL A 10 -2.04 1.29 25.07
N GLU A 11 -1.03 0.82 25.79
CA GLU A 11 0.33 0.68 25.26
C GLU A 11 0.39 -0.24 24.04
N ARG A 12 -0.32 -1.37 24.07
CA ARG A 12 -0.40 -2.29 22.93
C ARG A 12 -1.06 -1.66 21.72
N VAL A 13 -2.12 -0.87 21.92
CA VAL A 13 -2.79 -0.12 20.84
C VAL A 13 -1.86 0.95 20.27
N CYS A 14 -1.18 1.73 21.11
CA CYS A 14 -0.21 2.73 20.67
C CYS A 14 0.88 2.09 19.79
N HIS A 15 1.44 0.95 20.22
CA HIS A 15 2.43 0.23 19.43
C HIS A 15 1.88 -0.26 18.08
N CYS A 16 0.61 -0.71 18.00
CA CYS A 16 -0.01 -1.05 16.72
C CYS A 16 -0.08 0.18 15.79
N ILE A 17 -0.48 1.34 16.31
CA ILE A 17 -0.58 2.59 15.54
C ILE A 17 0.80 3.06 15.09
N GLU A 18 1.84 2.95 15.91
CA GLU A 18 3.19 3.35 15.53
C GLU A 18 3.80 2.42 14.47
N ALA A 19 3.58 1.10 14.61
CA ALA A 19 4.24 0.07 13.81
C ALA A 19 3.55 -0.28 12.49
N HIS A 20 2.33 0.20 12.22
CA HIS A 20 1.61 -0.22 11.00
C HIS A 20 2.14 0.43 9.72
N SER A 21 2.62 1.68 9.79
CA SER A 21 2.92 2.48 8.60
C SER A 21 4.19 2.03 7.87
N PHE A 22 4.19 2.12 6.54
CA PHE A 22 5.37 1.85 5.70
C PHE A 22 6.53 2.83 5.99
N SER A 23 6.22 4.11 6.22
CA SER A 23 7.21 5.17 6.40
C SER A 23 7.77 5.27 7.82
N GLY A 24 7.10 4.67 8.82
CA GLY A 24 7.49 4.80 10.22
C GLY A 24 8.77 4.04 10.59
N GLY A 25 9.19 3.05 9.79
CA GLY A 25 10.40 2.26 10.05
C GLY A 25 10.35 1.36 11.30
N ILE A 26 9.23 1.38 12.04
CA ILE A 26 9.02 0.60 13.25
C ILE A 26 8.50 -0.78 12.87
N ARG A 27 9.21 -1.84 13.28
CA ARG A 27 8.78 -3.23 13.02
C ARG A 27 7.73 -3.67 14.04
N PRO A 28 6.57 -4.22 13.60
CA PRO A 28 5.54 -4.73 14.49
C PRO A 28 6.02 -5.97 15.25
N LYS A 29 6.02 -5.86 16.58
CA LYS A 29 6.44 -6.91 17.51
C LYS A 29 5.33 -7.93 17.81
N THR A 30 4.10 -7.48 18.02
CA THR A 30 2.96 -8.31 18.42
C THR A 30 2.19 -8.86 17.21
N LEU A 31 1.37 -9.89 17.42
CA LEU A 31 0.50 -10.42 16.37
C LEU A 31 -0.51 -9.38 15.90
N GLU A 32 -1.11 -8.61 16.82
CA GLU A 32 -2.08 -7.56 16.48
C GLU A 32 -1.44 -6.45 15.64
N ALA A 33 -0.22 -6.02 15.99
CA ALA A 33 0.50 -5.01 15.21
C ALA A 33 0.85 -5.53 13.81
N LYS A 34 1.21 -6.81 13.69
CA LYS A 34 1.45 -7.48 12.39
C LYS A 34 0.17 -7.53 11.55
N ILE A 35 -0.96 -7.89 12.16
CA ILE A 35 -2.27 -7.94 11.50
C ILE A 35 -2.68 -6.54 11.02
N LEU A 36 -2.55 -5.51 11.85
CA LEU A 36 -2.87 -4.13 11.48
C LEU A 36 -1.96 -3.63 10.35
N SER A 37 -0.64 -3.87 10.47
CA SER A 37 0.34 -3.56 9.43
C SER A 37 0.00 -4.22 8.09
N ASP A 38 -0.38 -5.50 8.12
CA ASP A 38 -0.78 -6.25 6.92
C ASP A 38 -2.07 -5.68 6.31
N ALA A 39 -3.08 -5.39 7.14
CA ALA A 39 -4.35 -4.84 6.70
C ALA A 39 -4.20 -3.49 6.00
N ASP A 40 -3.41 -2.57 6.58
CA ASP A 40 -3.10 -1.26 5.98
C ASP A 40 -2.41 -1.40 4.61
N LYS A 41 -1.40 -2.28 4.50
CA LYS A 41 -0.69 -2.50 3.25
C LYS A 41 -1.56 -3.16 2.19
N LEU A 42 -2.41 -4.12 2.59
CA LEU A 42 -3.35 -4.74 1.67
C LEU A 42 -4.33 -3.72 1.10
N ASP A 43 -4.84 -2.81 1.92
CA ASP A 43 -5.75 -1.73 1.51
C ASP A 43 -5.10 -0.75 0.52
N ALA A 44 -3.79 -0.52 0.64
CA ALA A 44 -3.01 0.26 -0.32
C ALA A 44 -2.69 -0.49 -1.64
N MET A 45 -2.99 -1.79 -1.75
CA MET A 45 -2.64 -2.63 -2.90
C MET A 45 -3.86 -3.01 -3.78
N GLY A 46 -3.55 -3.59 -4.95
CA GLY A 46 -4.56 -4.04 -5.92
C GLY A 46 -5.29 -2.88 -6.58
N LEU A 47 -6.42 -3.18 -7.22
CA LEU A 47 -7.15 -2.18 -8.03
C LEU A 47 -7.71 -1.01 -7.20
N ILE A 48 -8.04 -1.23 -5.93
CA ILE A 48 -8.43 -0.14 -5.02
C ILE A 48 -7.23 0.76 -4.70
N GLY A 49 -6.04 0.16 -4.48
CA GLY A 49 -4.79 0.89 -4.33
C GLY A 49 -4.45 1.76 -5.55
N VAL A 50 -4.62 1.20 -6.75
CA VAL A 50 -4.50 1.93 -8.03
C VAL A 50 -5.41 3.15 -8.05
N ALA A 51 -6.71 2.97 -7.83
CA ALA A 51 -7.69 4.05 -7.85
C ALA A 51 -7.32 5.16 -6.85
N ARG A 52 -6.95 4.78 -5.62
CA ARG A 52 -6.54 5.74 -4.57
C ARG A 52 -5.28 6.51 -4.95
N ALA A 53 -4.30 5.86 -5.57
CA ALA A 53 -3.06 6.50 -5.99
C ALA A 53 -3.31 7.57 -7.07
N PHE A 54 -4.19 7.28 -8.04
CA PHE A 54 -4.59 8.27 -9.04
C PHE A 54 -5.45 9.39 -8.45
N MET A 55 -6.40 9.10 -7.56
CA MET A 55 -7.19 10.12 -6.87
C MET A 55 -6.29 11.08 -6.07
N TYR A 56 -5.34 10.54 -5.31
CA TYR A 56 -4.38 11.32 -4.53
C TYR A 56 -3.46 12.19 -5.42
N SER A 57 -3.03 11.64 -6.55
CA SER A 57 -2.18 12.35 -7.50
C SER A 57 -2.95 13.46 -8.22
N GLY A 58 -4.20 13.18 -8.64
CA GLY A 58 -5.10 14.16 -9.24
C GLY A 58 -5.43 15.33 -8.30
N GLU A 59 -5.73 15.05 -7.02
CA GLU A 59 -5.90 16.09 -5.99
C GLU A 59 -4.68 17.03 -5.89
N ARG A 60 -3.49 16.51 -6.15
CA ARG A 60 -2.21 17.23 -6.07
C ARG A 60 -1.73 17.79 -7.42
N GLY A 61 -2.52 17.67 -8.47
CA GLY A 61 -2.13 18.11 -9.82
C GLY A 61 -0.91 17.37 -10.37
N ARG A 62 -0.67 16.13 -9.94
CA ARG A 62 0.41 15.28 -10.46
C ARG A 62 -0.07 14.53 -11.70
N ASP A 63 0.84 14.32 -12.64
CA ASP A 63 0.57 13.58 -13.86
C ASP A 63 0.57 12.05 -13.65
N ILE A 64 0.20 11.33 -14.71
CA ILE A 64 0.17 9.87 -14.73
C ILE A 64 1.57 9.31 -14.50
N LYS A 65 2.60 9.85 -15.17
CA LYS A 65 3.99 9.39 -15.06
C LYS A 65 4.51 9.45 -13.61
N SER A 66 4.20 10.53 -12.89
CA SER A 66 4.53 10.67 -11.45
C SER A 66 3.80 9.65 -10.59
N THR A 67 2.56 9.31 -10.94
CA THR A 67 1.78 8.28 -10.24
C THR A 67 2.37 6.89 -10.45
N LEU A 68 2.79 6.58 -11.69
CA LEU A 68 3.42 5.30 -12.03
C LEU A 68 4.76 5.11 -11.32
N LYS A 69 5.57 6.17 -11.21
CA LYS A 69 6.78 6.14 -10.39
C LYS A 69 6.50 5.75 -8.93
N HIS A 70 5.38 6.22 -8.36
CA HIS A 70 4.97 5.81 -7.02
C HIS A 70 4.64 4.31 -6.91
N PHE A 71 4.18 3.69 -8.00
CA PHE A 71 3.90 2.25 -8.01
C PHE A 71 5.20 1.47 -7.87
N GLU A 72 6.23 1.85 -8.63
CA GLU A 72 7.56 1.23 -8.60
C GLU A 72 8.26 1.41 -7.25
N GLU A 73 8.23 2.63 -6.72
CA GLU A 73 8.90 2.94 -5.44
C GLU A 73 8.24 2.21 -4.27
N LYS A 74 6.91 2.01 -4.32
CA LYS A 74 6.15 1.55 -3.16
C LYS A 74 5.20 0.40 -3.46
N LEU A 75 4.16 0.62 -4.26
CA LEU A 75 3.01 -0.30 -4.32
C LEU A 75 3.38 -1.71 -4.79
N LEU A 76 4.31 -1.83 -5.74
CA LEU A 76 4.79 -3.12 -6.24
C LEU A 76 5.60 -3.89 -5.18
N ASN A 77 6.26 -3.19 -4.26
CA ASN A 77 7.09 -3.79 -3.22
C ASN A 77 6.30 -4.20 -1.96
N LEU A 78 5.02 -3.82 -1.84
CA LEU A 78 4.24 -4.04 -0.62
C LEU A 78 3.98 -5.52 -0.30
N ARG A 79 3.93 -6.42 -1.30
CA ARG A 79 3.67 -7.86 -1.07
C ARG A 79 4.74 -8.51 -0.19
N ASP A 80 5.98 -8.04 -0.32
CA ASP A 80 7.15 -8.63 0.34
C ASP A 80 7.24 -8.21 1.82
N LEU A 81 6.38 -7.27 2.24
CA LEU A 81 6.35 -6.73 3.59
C LEU A 81 5.25 -7.33 4.47
N MET A 82 4.56 -8.38 3.98
CA MET A 82 3.49 -9.04 4.72
C MET A 82 4.05 -9.96 5.81
N TYR A 83 3.47 -9.86 7.00
CA TYR A 83 3.88 -10.61 8.18
C TYR A 83 3.16 -11.96 8.30
N THR A 84 1.87 -12.01 7.98
CA THR A 84 1.05 -13.23 8.14
C THR A 84 0.94 -14.02 6.84
N ASN A 85 0.82 -15.34 6.95
CA ASN A 85 0.63 -16.23 5.78
C ASN A 85 -0.65 -15.91 5.01
N THR A 86 -1.72 -15.54 5.72
CA THR A 86 -2.99 -15.13 5.11
C THR A 86 -2.81 -13.85 4.29
N ALA A 87 -2.14 -12.84 4.86
CA ALA A 87 -1.89 -11.59 4.14
C ALA A 87 -1.00 -11.80 2.92
N ARG A 88 0.04 -12.64 2.99
CA ARG A 88 0.86 -13.00 1.82
C ARG A 88 0.01 -13.55 0.67
N LYS A 89 -0.88 -14.50 0.95
CA LYS A 89 -1.77 -15.07 -0.08
C LYS A 89 -2.67 -14.02 -0.73
N ILE A 90 -3.22 -13.10 0.07
CA ILE A 90 -4.07 -12.00 -0.44
C ILE A 90 -3.23 -11.01 -1.24
N ALA A 91 -2.05 -10.65 -0.74
CA ALA A 91 -1.13 -9.72 -1.37
C ALA A 91 -0.67 -10.21 -2.73
N GLU A 92 -0.38 -11.51 -2.88
CA GLU A 92 -0.03 -12.10 -4.18
C GLU A 92 -1.14 -11.92 -5.23
N MET A 93 -2.39 -12.22 -4.84
CA MET A 93 -3.52 -12.04 -5.75
C MET A 93 -3.74 -10.57 -6.14
N ARG A 94 -3.58 -9.64 -5.18
CA ARG A 94 -3.71 -8.20 -5.44
C ARG A 94 -2.54 -7.65 -6.26
N HIS A 95 -1.34 -8.12 -6.01
CA HIS A 95 -0.13 -7.73 -6.73
C HIS A 95 -0.23 -8.09 -8.20
N LYS A 96 -0.66 -9.30 -8.55
CA LYS A 96 -0.84 -9.70 -9.96
C LYS A 96 -1.76 -8.75 -10.74
N LYS A 97 -2.85 -8.29 -10.11
CA LYS A 97 -3.77 -7.32 -10.73
C LYS A 97 -3.15 -5.93 -10.88
N LEU A 98 -2.40 -5.48 -9.86
CA LEU A 98 -1.68 -4.21 -9.88
C LEU A 98 -0.60 -4.22 -10.98
N GLU A 99 0.16 -5.30 -11.09
CA GLU A 99 1.24 -5.49 -12.07
C GLU A 99 0.68 -5.52 -13.50
N SER A 100 -0.42 -6.25 -13.75
CA SER A 100 -1.11 -6.25 -15.05
C SER A 100 -1.52 -4.83 -15.46
N PHE A 101 -2.22 -4.13 -14.57
CA PHE A 101 -2.65 -2.75 -14.82
C PHE A 101 -1.45 -1.81 -15.09
N TYR A 102 -0.37 -1.96 -14.32
CA TYR A 102 0.84 -1.16 -14.47
C TYR A 102 1.46 -1.34 -15.87
N LEU A 103 1.62 -2.59 -16.31
CA LEU A 103 2.18 -2.92 -17.61
C LEU A 103 1.27 -2.48 -18.77
N GLU A 104 -0.05 -2.62 -18.62
CA GLU A 104 -1.04 -2.17 -19.61
C GLU A 104 -0.97 -0.65 -19.79
N ILE A 105 -0.97 0.13 -18.70
CA ILE A 105 -0.84 1.59 -18.80
C ILE A 105 0.50 2.01 -19.42
N LEU A 106 1.61 1.36 -19.05
CA LEU A 106 2.91 1.68 -19.66
C LEU A 106 2.86 1.47 -21.17
N SER A 107 2.30 0.35 -21.62
CA SER A 107 2.16 0.07 -23.06
C SER A 107 1.31 1.12 -23.77
N GLU A 108 0.22 1.59 -23.15
CA GLU A 108 -0.63 2.63 -23.75
C GLU A 108 0.08 3.98 -23.84
N LEU A 109 0.88 4.34 -22.83
CA LEU A 109 1.65 5.58 -22.83
C LEU A 109 2.79 5.55 -23.86
N ASP A 110 3.50 4.43 -23.98
CA ASP A 110 4.57 4.26 -24.97
C ASP A 110 4.03 4.29 -26.42
N MET A 111 2.80 3.81 -26.64
CA MET A 111 2.12 3.93 -27.95
C MET A 111 1.67 5.36 -28.27
N GLY A 112 1.44 6.19 -27.24
CA GLY A 112 1.02 7.60 -27.41
C GLY A 112 2.15 8.54 -27.85
N ASP A 113 3.42 8.15 -27.70
CA ASP A 113 4.59 8.95 -28.12
C ASP A 113 4.96 8.73 -29.61
N VAL A 114 4.25 7.84 -30.34
CA VAL A 114 4.56 7.46 -31.74
C VAL A 114 3.72 8.22 -32.77
N ASP A 115 2.64 8.90 -32.35
CA ASP A 115 1.64 9.50 -33.27
C ASP A 115 1.75 11.03 -33.44
N ASP A 116 2.80 11.67 -32.91
CA ASP A 116 3.00 13.13 -32.97
C ASP A 116 4.20 13.56 -33.85
N SER A 117 4.62 12.71 -34.81
CA SER A 117 5.67 13.01 -35.80
C SER A 117 5.17 13.17 -37.23
#